data_AF-A0A9W4DM99-F1
#
_entry.id   AF-A0A9W4DM99-F1
#
_cell.length_a   1.000
_cell.length_b   1.000
_cell.length_c   1.000
_cell.angle_alpha   90.00
_cell.angle_beta   90.00
_cell.angle_gamma   90.00
#
_symmetry.space_group_name_H-M   'P 1'
#
loop_
_entity.id
_entity.type
_entity.pdbx_description
1 polymer ?
#
loop_
_entity_poly.entity_id
_entity_poly.type
_entity_poly.pdbx_seq_one_letter_code
_entity_poly.pdbx_strand_id
1 'polypeptide(L)'
;MKRRLSPPCQTPEPRHSLTRARLYPSGWECDRHAPWARKGLPEPLPGPGWPSAAWTTPAGQGVASLIDERAIARGKRRASQTDYRAAQAAVTSKGR
;
A
#
# COMPACT_ATOMS: atom_id res chain seq x y z
N MET A 1 -4.78 -31.74 -25.57
CA MET A 1 -4.91 -30.62 -24.61
C MET A 1 -4.19 -30.99 -23.32
N LYS A 2 -3.04 -30.37 -23.00
CA LYS A 2 -2.37 -30.60 -21.71
C LYS A 2 -3.24 -29.97 -20.63
N ARG A 3 -3.88 -30.78 -19.79
CA ARG A 3 -4.51 -30.29 -18.55
C ARG A 3 -3.42 -29.56 -17.78
N ARG A 4 -3.55 -28.24 -17.61
CA ARG A 4 -2.73 -27.52 -16.64
C ARG A 4 -3.10 -28.14 -15.31
N LEU A 5 -2.16 -28.84 -14.68
CA LEU A 5 -2.36 -29.33 -13.32
C LEU A 5 -2.74 -28.10 -12.48
N SER A 6 -3.86 -28.17 -11.78
CA SER A 6 -4.21 -27.13 -10.81
C SER A 6 -3.00 -26.95 -9.89
N PRO A 7 -2.53 -25.70 -9.67
CA PRO A 7 -1.40 -25.48 -8.79
C PRO A 7 -1.70 -26.12 -7.42
N PRO A 8 -0.66 -26.61 -6.72
CA PRO A 8 -0.75 -27.63 -5.68
C PRO A 8 -1.60 -27.27 -4.45
N CYS A 9 -2.30 -26.15 -4.42
CA CYS A 9 -3.05 -25.68 -3.27
C CYS A 9 -4.40 -25.03 -3.65
N GLN A 10 -4.81 -25.12 -4.92
CA GLN A 10 -6.16 -24.70 -5.33
C GLN A 10 -7.24 -25.72 -4.96
N THR A 11 -6.87 -26.96 -4.63
CA THR A 11 -7.81 -28.01 -4.22
C THR A 11 -7.61 -28.34 -2.73
N PRO A 12 -8.66 -28.30 -1.89
CA PRO A 12 -8.59 -28.72 -0.50
C PRO A 12 -8.48 -30.25 -0.41
N GLU A 13 -7.29 -30.79 -0.70
CA GLU A 13 -6.99 -32.19 -0.45
C GLU A 13 -6.37 -32.39 0.95
N PRO A 14 -6.46 -33.58 1.57
CA PRO A 14 -5.90 -33.84 2.90
C PRO A 14 -4.39 -33.57 3.01
N ARG A 15 -3.66 -33.74 1.89
CA ARG A 15 -2.22 -33.42 1.79
C ARG A 15 -1.96 -31.92 1.61
N HIS A 16 -2.98 -31.10 1.47
CA HIS A 16 -2.93 -29.66 1.22
C HIS A 16 -3.96 -28.95 2.11
N SER A 17 -3.81 -29.15 3.43
CA SER A 17 -4.73 -28.60 4.41
C SER A 17 -4.78 -27.07 4.29
N LEU A 18 -5.91 -26.54 3.80
CA LEU A 18 -6.22 -25.11 3.80
C LEU A 18 -6.46 -24.55 5.21
N THR A 19 -6.30 -25.36 6.27
CA THR A 19 -6.46 -24.96 7.67
C THR A 19 -5.65 -23.71 8.02
N ARG A 20 -4.56 -23.44 7.30
CA ARG A 20 -3.82 -22.17 7.28
C ARG A 20 -3.45 -21.76 5.85
N ALA A 21 -4.42 -21.71 4.94
CA ALA A 21 -4.19 -21.16 3.61
C ALA A 21 -3.95 -19.64 3.71
N ARG A 22 -2.92 -19.16 3.02
CA ARG A 22 -2.59 -17.73 2.90
C ARG A 22 -2.66 -17.34 1.42
N LEU A 23 -3.08 -16.10 1.18
CA LEU A 23 -3.10 -15.55 -0.17
C LEU A 23 -1.72 -14.96 -0.51
N TYR A 24 -1.12 -15.45 -1.60
CA TYR A 24 0.11 -14.93 -2.18
C TYR A 24 -0.15 -14.43 -3.61
N PRO A 25 0.80 -13.69 -4.23
CA PRO A 25 0.66 -13.27 -5.63
C PRO A 25 0.46 -14.43 -6.62
N SER A 26 0.95 -15.62 -6.28
CA SER A 26 0.78 -16.87 -7.05
C SER A 26 -0.59 -17.56 -6.84
N GLY A 27 -1.40 -17.08 -5.90
CA GLY A 27 -2.69 -17.65 -5.53
C GLY A 27 -2.74 -18.09 -4.07
N TRP A 28 -3.76 -18.89 -3.74
CA TRP A 28 -3.90 -19.50 -2.42
C TRP A 28 -2.87 -20.61 -2.23
N GLU A 29 -2.07 -20.52 -1.16
CA GLU A 29 -1.07 -21.51 -0.82
C GLU A 29 -1.18 -21.93 0.65
N CYS A 30 -0.99 -23.22 0.92
CA CYS A 30 -0.85 -23.71 2.30
C CYS A 30 0.58 -23.52 2.79
N ASP A 31 0.79 -23.59 4.11
CA ASP A 31 2.10 -23.38 4.73
C ASP A 31 3.22 -24.25 4.14
N ARG A 32 2.92 -25.45 3.66
CA ARG A 32 3.91 -26.34 3.00
C ARG A 32 4.33 -25.89 1.59
N HIS A 33 3.48 -25.14 0.90
CA HIS A 33 3.76 -24.65 -0.46
C HIS A 33 4.08 -23.16 -0.52
N ALA A 34 3.98 -22.48 0.62
CA ALA A 34 4.30 -21.08 0.74
C ALA A 34 5.73 -20.77 0.23
N PRO A 35 5.98 -19.54 -0.27
CA PRO A 35 7.27 -19.20 -0.87
C PRO A 35 8.45 -19.36 0.09
N TRP A 36 8.24 -19.18 1.40
CA TRP A 36 9.26 -19.41 2.42
C TRP A 36 9.58 -20.90 2.60
N ALA A 37 8.56 -21.76 2.65
CA ALA A 37 8.74 -23.21 2.79
C ALA A 37 9.47 -23.82 1.59
N ARG A 38 9.14 -23.36 0.37
CA ARG A 38 9.84 -23.78 -0.87
C ARG A 38 11.31 -23.37 -0.89
N LYS A 39 11.68 -22.33 -0.14
CA LYS A 39 13.06 -21.88 0.06
C LYS A 39 13.75 -22.53 1.26
N GLY A 40 13.08 -23.45 1.98
CA GLY A 40 13.62 -24.06 3.19
C GLY A 40 13.76 -23.09 4.37
N LEU A 41 13.07 -21.95 4.31
CA LEU A 41 13.06 -20.96 5.38
C LEU A 41 12.00 -21.32 6.43
N PRO A 42 12.19 -20.91 7.69
CA PRO A 42 11.13 -21.03 8.70
C PRO A 42 9.92 -20.14 8.35
N GLU A 43 8.78 -20.45 8.96
CA GLU A 43 7.58 -19.63 8.85
C GLU A 43 7.87 -18.19 9.33
N PRO A 44 7.49 -17.16 8.55
CA PRO A 44 7.67 -15.78 8.98
C PRO A 44 6.83 -15.49 10.22
N LEU A 45 7.45 -14.82 11.19
CA LEU A 45 6.73 -14.37 12.37
C LEU A 45 5.61 -13.40 11.97
N PRO A 46 4.47 -13.42 12.68
CA PRO A 46 3.45 -12.40 12.48
C PRO A 46 4.08 -11.02 12.65
N GLY A 47 3.69 -10.08 11.80
CA GLY A 47 4.15 -8.70 11.91
C GLY A 47 3.80 -8.10 13.28
N PRO A 48 4.38 -6.95 13.66
CA PRO A 48 4.25 -6.36 15.01
C PRO A 48 2.84 -5.95 15.47
N GLY A 49 1.77 -6.40 14.80
CA GLY A 49 0.39 -6.05 15.16
C GLY A 49 0.11 -4.56 15.01
N TRP A 50 0.78 -3.89 14.06
CA TRP A 50 0.63 -2.45 13.84
C TRP A 50 -0.86 -2.08 13.72
N PRO A 51 -1.31 -1.01 14.41
CA PRO A 51 -2.69 -0.57 14.32
C PRO A 51 -3.02 -0.22 12.86
N SER A 52 -4.29 -0.33 12.48
CA SER A 52 -4.75 0.00 11.12
C SER A 52 -4.34 1.41 10.68
N ALA A 53 -4.29 2.35 11.62
CA ALA A 53 -3.86 3.73 11.40
C ALA A 53 -2.36 3.89 11.11
N ALA A 54 -1.53 2.87 11.31
CA ALA A 54 -0.07 2.95 11.08
C ALA A 54 0.30 3.29 9.63
N TRP A 55 -0.60 2.98 8.69
CA TRP A 55 -0.45 3.24 7.25
C TRP A 55 -1.30 4.43 6.78
N THR A 56 -2.03 5.07 7.70
CA THR A 56 -2.85 6.24 7.38
C THR A 56 -1.97 7.48 7.43
N THR A 57 -1.95 8.23 6.33
CA THR A 57 -1.34 9.57 6.34
C THR A 57 -2.26 10.48 7.15
N PRO A 58 -1.78 11.15 8.22
CA PRO A 58 -2.60 12.07 8.98
C PRO A 58 -3.20 13.15 8.06
N ALA A 59 -4.49 13.43 8.21
CA ALA A 59 -5.13 14.50 7.48
C ALA A 59 -4.64 15.85 8.03
N GLY A 60 -3.75 16.49 7.28
CA GLY A 60 -3.16 17.78 7.62
C GLY A 60 -1.97 18.07 6.73
N GLN A 61 -2.18 18.86 5.68
CA GLN A 61 -1.16 19.37 4.75
C GLN A 61 -0.08 18.35 4.40
N GLY A 62 -0.49 17.29 3.70
CA GLY A 62 0.47 16.42 3.04
C GLY A 62 1.40 17.25 2.14
N VAL A 63 2.63 16.78 1.93
CA VAL A 63 3.65 17.48 1.12
C VAL A 63 3.11 17.90 -0.26
N ALA A 64 2.18 17.12 -0.83
CA ALA A 64 1.48 17.47 -2.07
C ALA A 64 0.70 18.79 -1.99
N SER A 65 -0.03 19.05 -0.90
CA SER A 65 -0.77 20.31 -0.72
C SER A 65 0.17 21.52 -0.68
N LEU A 66 1.32 21.40 -0.03
CA LEU A 66 2.34 22.47 0.02
C LEU A 66 2.99 22.73 -1.34
N ILE A 67 3.21 21.68 -2.14
CA ILE A 67 3.73 21.80 -3.51
C ILE A 67 2.72 22.52 -4.39
N ASP A 68 1.44 22.16 -4.26
CA ASP A 68 0.34 22.76 -5.03
C ASP A 68 0.11 24.22 -4.65
N GLU A 69 0.07 24.55 -3.35
CA GLU A 69 0.00 25.92 -2.86
C GLU A 69 1.16 26.78 -3.41
N ARG A 70 2.40 26.26 -3.38
CA ARG A 70 3.56 26.98 -3.91
C ARG A 70 3.52 27.11 -5.44
N ALA A 71 2.97 26.13 -6.15
CA ALA A 71 2.79 26.18 -7.59
C ALA A 71 1.71 27.20 -7.99
N ILE A 72 0.60 27.25 -7.26
CA ILE A 72 -0.47 28.24 -7.44
C ILE A 72 0.06 29.64 -7.15
N ALA A 73 0.74 29.85 -6.01
CA ALA A 73 1.30 31.16 -5.66
C ALA A 73 2.29 31.69 -6.72
N ARG A 74 3.04 30.80 -7.38
CA ARG A 74 3.97 31.13 -8.47
C ARG A 74 3.32 31.23 -9.85
N GLY A 75 2.01 31.04 -9.97
CA GLY A 75 1.28 31.05 -11.24
C GLY A 75 1.58 29.85 -12.16
N LYS A 76 2.22 28.80 -11.62
CA LYS A 76 2.56 27.57 -12.37
C LYS A 76 1.38 26.61 -12.49
N ARG A 77 0.30 26.84 -11.76
CA ARG A 77 -0.97 26.12 -11.86
C ARG A 77 -2.13 27.09 -11.97
N ARG A 78 -3.14 26.70 -12.76
CA ARG A 78 -4.42 27.41 -12.84
C ARG A 78 -5.19 27.22 -11.54
N ALA A 79 -5.74 28.31 -11.02
CA ALA A 79 -6.55 28.33 -9.81
C ALA A 79 -7.56 29.48 -9.89
N SER A 80 -8.59 29.47 -9.04
CA SER A 80 -9.47 30.63 -8.92
C SER A 80 -8.70 31.84 -8.36
N GLN A 81 -9.21 33.05 -8.58
CA GLN A 81 -8.58 34.26 -8.05
C GLN A 81 -8.50 34.26 -6.52
N THR A 82 -9.50 33.66 -5.87
CA THR A 82 -9.55 33.48 -4.41
C THR A 82 -8.44 32.55 -3.93
N ASP A 83 -8.29 31.39 -4.58
CA ASP A 83 -7.26 30.40 -4.22
C ASP A 83 -5.85 30.94 -4.47
N TYR A 84 -5.67 31.71 -5.54
CA TYR A 84 -4.41 32.37 -5.85
C TYR A 84 -3.97 33.34 -4.76
N ARG A 85 -4.90 34.21 -4.30
CA ARG A 85 -4.63 35.17 -3.21
C ARG A 85 -4.35 34.45 -1.89
N ALA A 86 -5.12 33.41 -1.57
CA ALA A 86 -4.90 32.60 -0.37
C ALA A 86 -3.51 31.94 -0.38
N ALA A 87 -3.10 31.37 -1.52
CA ALA A 87 -1.78 30.77 -1.67
C ALA A 87 -0.63 31.79 -1.57
N GLN A 88 -0.80 33.01 -2.11
CA GLN A 88 0.19 34.09 -1.95
C GLN A 88 0.34 34.52 -0.48
N ALA A 89 -0.79 34.68 0.23
CA ALA A 89 -0.79 35.04 1.65
C ALA A 89 -0.09 33.98 2.51
N ALA A 90 -0.32 32.69 2.21
CA ALA A 90 0.33 31.58 2.91
C ALA A 90 1.85 31.51 2.69
N VAL A 91 2.34 31.85 1.49
CA VAL A 91 3.79 31.89 1.20
C VAL A 91 4.46 33.10 1.86
N THR A 92 3.79 34.25 1.88
CA THR A 92 4.33 35.49 2.46
C THR A 92 4.34 35.47 3.99
N SER A 93 3.32 34.89 4.63
CA SER A 93 3.27 34.76 6.09
C SER A 93 4.31 33.79 6.66
N LYS A 94 4.78 32.82 5.86
CA LYS A 94 5.78 31.81 6.26
C LYS A 94 7.23 32.29 6.16
N GLY A 95 7.48 33.45 5.56
CA GLY A 95 8.82 34.03 5.38
C GLY A 95 9.22 35.08 6.42
N ARG A 96 8.43 35.27 7.48
CA ARG A 96 8.68 36.21 8.58
C ARG A 96 9.07 35.47 9.86
#